data_AF-A0A3M6UEP6-F1
#
_entry.id   AF-A0A3M6UEP6-F1
#
_cell.length_a   1.000
_cell.length_b   1.000
_cell.length_c   1.000
_cell.angle_alpha   90.00
_cell.angle_beta   90.00
_cell.angle_gamma   90.00
#
_symmetry.space_group_name_H-M   'P 1'
#
loop_
_entity.id
_entity.type
_entity.pdbx_description
1 polymer ?
#
loop_
_entity_poly.entity_id
_entity_poly.type
_entity_poly.pdbx_seq_one_letter_code
_entity_poly.pdbx_strand_id
1 'polypeptide(L)'
;MRKVENFPTPVNICLARKVRGKRKPTAVSDEIYACVIKTANGKPLPPVKQRSSAERSAYVKYWGAEGEITVQKEKGKDVLCYQGRRMRRLSEVDRLVTEEFERTK
;
A
#
# COMPACT_ATOMS: atom_id res chain seq x y z
N MET A 1 30.92 -9.63 -33.40
CA MET A 1 30.03 -8.49 -33.10
C MET A 1 28.75 -9.03 -32.50
N ARG A 2 28.40 -8.68 -31.26
CA ARG A 2 27.14 -9.11 -30.60
C ARG A 2 26.13 -7.96 -30.65
N LYS A 3 24.98 -8.21 -31.28
CA LYS A 3 23.73 -7.44 -31.26
C LYS A 3 22.64 -8.43 -31.69
N VAL A 4 21.42 -8.50 -31.18
CA VAL A 4 20.61 -7.79 -30.18
C VAL A 4 19.50 -8.78 -29.81
N GLU A 5 19.23 -8.89 -28.51
CA GLU A 5 17.95 -9.17 -27.86
C GLU A 5 16.93 -10.09 -28.57
N ASN A 6 16.83 -11.34 -28.08
CA ASN A 6 15.56 -12.04 -28.04
C ASN A 6 15.13 -12.10 -26.58
N PHE A 7 14.37 -11.10 -26.15
CA PHE A 7 13.60 -11.20 -24.90
C PHE A 7 12.59 -12.33 -25.08
N PRO A 8 12.56 -13.37 -24.21
CA PRO A 8 11.46 -14.30 -24.23
C PRO A 8 10.18 -13.52 -23.90
N THR A 9 9.22 -13.60 -24.81
CA THR A 9 7.84 -13.15 -24.59
C THR A 9 7.34 -13.68 -23.25
N PRO A 10 6.53 -12.92 -22.49
CA PRO A 10 6.02 -13.40 -21.23
C PRO A 10 5.06 -14.55 -21.52
N VAL A 11 5.61 -15.76 -21.40
CA VAL A 11 4.87 -17.00 -21.20
C VAL A 11 3.84 -16.70 -20.11
N ASN A 12 2.59 -16.98 -20.43
CA ASN A 12 1.41 -16.90 -19.57
C ASN A 12 1.65 -17.70 -18.28
N ILE A 13 2.35 -17.10 -17.32
CA ILE A 13 2.51 -17.62 -15.98
C ILE A 13 1.31 -17.11 -15.19
N CYS A 14 0.35 -18.01 -15.07
CA CYS A 14 -0.48 -18.26 -13.89
C CYS A 14 -1.03 -17.02 -13.17
N LEU A 15 -2.34 -17.03 -12.94
CA LEU A 15 -2.83 -17.23 -11.57
C LEU A 15 -4.31 -17.54 -11.62
N ALA A 16 -4.63 -18.79 -11.30
CA ALA A 16 -5.92 -19.12 -10.72
C ALA A 16 -6.25 -18.03 -9.69
N ARG A 17 -7.31 -17.26 -9.96
CA ARG A 17 -7.88 -16.30 -9.01
C ARG A 17 -8.32 -17.09 -7.78
N LYS A 18 -7.39 -17.34 -6.86
CA LYS A 18 -7.74 -17.59 -5.46
C LYS A 18 -8.52 -16.36 -5.08
N VAL A 19 -9.84 -16.52 -4.91
CA VAL A 19 -10.69 -15.53 -4.26
C VAL A 19 -10.08 -15.37 -2.88
N ARG A 20 -9.15 -14.42 -2.74
CA ARG A 20 -8.56 -14.05 -1.48
C ARG A 20 -9.77 -13.57 -0.68
N GLY A 21 -10.20 -14.37 0.29
CA GLY A 21 -11.37 -14.05 1.12
C GLY A 21 -11.28 -12.58 1.52
N LYS A 22 -12.41 -11.86 1.44
CA LYS A 22 -12.50 -10.40 1.61
C LYS A 22 -11.81 -9.99 2.91
N ARG A 23 -10.49 -9.77 2.87
CA ARG A 23 -9.72 -9.34 4.03
C ARG A 23 -10.24 -7.94 4.32
N LYS A 24 -10.84 -7.77 5.50
CA LYS A 24 -11.20 -6.44 5.97
C LYS A 24 -9.94 -5.57 5.88
N PRO A 25 -10.02 -4.35 5.35
CA PRO A 25 -8.86 -3.47 5.29
C PRO A 25 -8.34 -3.28 6.72
N THR A 26 -7.23 -3.96 7.02
CA THR A 26 -6.57 -3.87 8.32
C THR A 26 -5.86 -2.53 8.39
N ALA A 27 -5.85 -1.91 9.57
CA ALA A 27 -5.08 -0.71 9.77
C ALA A 27 -3.61 -0.94 9.40
N VAL A 28 -3.02 0.08 8.78
CA VAL A 28 -1.64 0.02 8.28
C VAL A 28 -0.75 0.78 9.25
N SER A 29 0.44 0.24 9.53
CA SER A 29 1.44 0.96 10.32
C SER A 29 1.77 2.31 9.68
N ASP A 30 1.99 3.31 10.50
CA ASP A 30 2.16 4.70 10.07
C ASP A 30 3.33 4.87 9.09
N GLU A 31 4.42 4.14 9.29
CA GLU A 31 5.58 4.15 8.38
C GLU A 31 5.20 3.65 6.98
N ILE A 32 4.57 2.47 6.89
CA ILE A 32 4.09 1.90 5.63
C ILE A 32 3.07 2.85 4.99
N TYR A 33 2.16 3.43 5.78
CA TYR A 33 1.16 4.39 5.28
C TYR A 33 1.82 5.59 4.60
N ALA A 34 2.81 6.21 5.26
CA ALA A 34 3.57 7.32 4.69
C ALA A 34 4.34 6.91 3.42
N CYS A 35 4.93 5.72 3.40
CA CYS A 35 5.62 5.20 2.22
C CYS A 35 4.66 4.93 1.05
N VAL A 36 3.44 4.46 1.30
CA VAL A 36 2.43 4.28 0.26
C VAL A 36 2.00 5.63 -0.33
N ILE A 37 1.82 6.67 0.48
CA ILE A 37 1.55 8.03 -0.03
C ILE A 37 2.68 8.50 -0.94
N LYS A 38 3.95 8.33 -0.52
CA LYS A 38 5.11 8.71 -1.36
C LYS A 38 5.10 7.96 -2.69
N THR A 39 4.77 6.67 -2.67
CA THR A 39 4.72 5.80 -3.85
C THR A 39 3.58 6.20 -4.78
N ALA A 40 2.39 6.44 -4.24
CA ALA A 40 1.21 6.86 -5.00
C ALA A 40 1.36 8.26 -5.61
N ASN A 41 2.07 9.16 -4.93
CA ASN A 41 2.45 10.48 -5.45
C ASN A 41 3.57 10.43 -6.51
N GLY A 42 4.02 9.24 -6.94
CA GLY A 42 4.99 9.06 -8.02
C GLY A 42 6.43 9.42 -7.65
N LYS A 43 6.78 9.46 -6.36
CA LYS A 43 8.17 9.75 -5.96
C LYS A 43 9.09 8.58 -6.39
N PRO A 44 10.26 8.87 -6.98
CA PRO A 44 11.19 7.83 -7.38
C PRO A 44 11.63 7.04 -6.16
N LEU A 45 11.56 5.71 -6.26
CA LEU A 45 11.97 4.83 -5.18
C LEU A 45 13.47 4.55 -5.27
N PRO A 46 14.17 4.45 -4.14
CA PRO A 46 15.56 4.04 -4.13
C PRO A 46 15.72 2.61 -4.71
N PRO A 47 16.93 2.22 -5.13
CA PRO A 47 17.23 0.86 -5.56
C PRO A 47 16.77 -0.18 -4.53
N VAL A 48 16.30 -1.35 -4.99
CA VAL A 48 15.70 -2.38 -4.12
C VAL A 48 16.60 -2.75 -2.93
N LYS A 49 17.92 -2.78 -3.13
CA LYS A 49 18.92 -3.10 -2.09
C LYS A 49 19.00 -2.08 -0.95
N GLN A 50 18.55 -0.85 -1.18
CA GLN A 50 18.61 0.26 -0.22
C GLN A 50 17.24 0.51 0.46
N ARG A 51 16.19 -0.19 0.04
CA ARG A 51 14.83 0.04 0.55
C ARG A 51 14.66 -0.47 1.97
N SER A 52 14.01 0.33 2.79
CA SER A 52 13.59 -0.12 4.13
C SER A 52 12.55 -1.24 4.04
N SER A 53 12.32 -1.94 5.16
CA SER A 53 11.24 -2.93 5.25
C SER A 53 9.87 -2.31 4.96
N ALA A 54 9.63 -1.10 5.48
CA ALA A 54 8.39 -0.36 5.26
C ALA A 54 8.18 0.02 3.79
N GLU A 55 9.24 0.47 3.09
CA GLU A 55 9.17 0.83 1.67
C GLU A 55 8.89 -0.38 0.78
N ARG A 56 9.53 -1.52 1.05
CA ARG A 56 9.25 -2.78 0.35
C ARG A 56 7.80 -3.20 0.55
N SER A 57 7.31 -3.12 1.79
CA SER A 57 5.93 -3.47 2.14
C SER A 57 4.91 -2.52 1.50
N ALA A 58 5.20 -1.22 1.46
CA ALA A 58 4.39 -0.21 0.81
C ALA A 58 4.30 -0.46 -0.70
N TYR A 59 5.42 -0.78 -1.35
CA TYR A 59 5.44 -1.08 -2.78
C TYR A 59 4.60 -2.29 -3.13
N VAL A 60 4.76 -3.40 -2.38
CA VAL A 60 3.96 -4.62 -2.58
C VAL A 60 2.47 -4.32 -2.40
N LYS A 61 2.09 -3.51 -1.42
CA LYS A 61 0.69 -3.09 -1.21
C LYS A 61 0.18 -2.23 -2.36
N TYR A 62 0.96 -1.25 -2.81
CA TYR A 62 0.58 -0.35 -3.90
C TYR A 62 0.38 -1.10 -5.22
N TRP A 63 1.33 -1.95 -5.61
CA TRP A 63 1.22 -2.76 -6.82
C TRP A 63 0.20 -3.88 -6.70
N GLY A 64 0.11 -4.51 -5.54
CA GLY A 64 -0.89 -5.56 -5.29
C GLY A 64 -2.34 -5.04 -5.26
N ALA A 65 -2.53 -3.72 -5.20
CA ALA A 65 -3.83 -3.09 -5.34
C ALA A 65 -4.16 -2.72 -6.80
N GLU A 66 -3.31 -3.03 -7.78
CA GLU A 66 -3.57 -2.86 -9.21
C GLU A 66 -4.04 -1.43 -9.61
N GLY A 67 -3.58 -0.40 -8.89
CA GLY A 67 -3.96 0.99 -9.14
C GLY A 67 -5.24 1.47 -8.45
N GLU A 68 -5.87 0.64 -7.61
CA GLU A 68 -7.07 1.00 -6.84
C GLU A 68 -6.79 1.88 -5.61
N ILE A 69 -5.51 2.15 -5.32
CA ILE A 69 -5.11 3.07 -4.24
C ILE A 69 -5.04 4.48 -4.81
N THR A 70 -5.82 5.37 -4.21
CA THR A 70 -5.86 6.80 -4.53
C THR A 70 -5.42 7.61 -3.32
N VAL A 71 -4.80 8.77 -3.58
CA VAL A 71 -4.48 9.76 -2.56
C VAL A 71 -5.50 10.89 -2.68
N GLN A 72 -6.19 11.18 -1.59
CA GLN A 72 -7.13 12.29 -1.47
C GLN A 72 -6.63 13.29 -0.45
N LYS A 73 -7.04 14.56 -0.56
CA LYS A 73 -6.75 15.59 0.44
C LYS A 73 -7.96 15.77 1.36
N GLU A 74 -7.84 15.35 2.61
CA GLU A 74 -8.83 15.63 3.66
C GLU A 74 -8.25 16.61 4.68
N LYS A 75 -8.92 17.74 4.92
CA LYS A 75 -8.51 18.74 5.94
C LYS A 75 -7.03 19.15 5.83
N GLY A 76 -6.54 19.30 4.59
CA GLY A 76 -5.15 19.67 4.29
C GLY A 76 -4.12 18.53 4.45
N LYS A 77 -4.55 17.29 4.69
CA LYS A 77 -3.68 16.12 4.83
C LYS A 77 -3.93 15.11 3.72
N ASP A 78 -2.86 14.50 3.23
CA ASP A 78 -2.94 13.39 2.27
C ASP A 78 -3.47 12.13 2.99
N VAL A 79 -4.52 11.55 2.43
CA VAL A 79 -5.22 10.38 2.93
C VAL A 79 -5.26 9.31 1.85
N LEU A 80 -4.91 8.08 2.22
CA LEU A 80 -4.99 6.91 1.34
C LEU A 80 -6.40 6.33 1.33
N CYS A 81 -6.92 6.13 0.13
CA CYS A 81 -8.19 5.47 -0.13
C CYS A 81 -7.97 4.24 -1.00
N TYR A 82 -8.52 3.10 -0.60
CA TYR A 82 -8.54 1.87 -1.37
C TYR A 82 -9.98 1.56 -1.77
N GLN A 83 -10.28 1.45 -3.07
CA GLN A 83 -11.64 1.25 -3.58
C GLN A 83 -12.66 2.25 -3.00
N GLY A 84 -12.27 3.53 -2.92
CA GLY A 84 -13.09 4.61 -2.35
C GLY A 84 -13.24 4.59 -0.82
N ARG A 85 -12.63 3.64 -0.12
CA ARG A 85 -12.64 3.58 1.36
C ARG A 85 -11.35 4.09 1.94
N ARG A 86 -11.44 5.00 2.90
CA ARG A 86 -10.28 5.50 3.63
C ARG A 86 -9.58 4.38 4.40
N MET A 87 -8.28 4.26 4.17
CA MET A 87 -7.41 3.38 4.94
C MET A 87 -7.06 4.05 6.27
N ARG A 88 -7.17 3.30 7.38
CA ARG A 88 -6.81 3.78 8.72
C ARG A 88 -5.35 3.48 9.05
N ARG A 89 -4.76 4.39 9.82
CA ARG A 89 -3.46 4.21 10.47
C ARG A 89 -3.59 3.39 11.75
N LEU A 90 -2.54 2.69 12.14
CA LEU A 90 -2.55 1.95 13.42
C LEU A 90 -2.68 2.91 14.59
N SER A 91 -1.94 4.03 14.60
CA SER A 91 -2.05 5.05 15.66
C SER A 91 -3.46 5.64 15.79
N GLU A 92 -4.18 5.78 14.66
CA GLU A 92 -5.56 6.25 14.65
C GLU A 92 -6.50 5.22 15.26
N VAL A 93 -6.27 3.93 15.01
CA VAL A 93 -7.04 2.85 15.64
C VAL A 93 -6.75 2.77 17.13
N ASP A 94 -5.48 2.80 17.53
CA ASP A 94 -5.10 2.73 18.95
C ASP A 94 -5.74 3.87 19.74
N ARG A 95 -5.68 5.10 19.22
CA ARG A 95 -6.34 6.26 19.83
C ARG A 95 -7.84 6.06 20.00
N LEU A 96 -8.54 5.57 18.96
CA LEU A 96 -9.98 5.32 19.04
C LEU A 96 -10.32 4.24 20.08
N VAL A 97 -9.50 3.19 20.16
CA VAL A 97 -9.69 2.13 21.15
C VAL A 97 -9.51 2.69 22.57
N THR A 98 -8.49 3.53 22.79
CA THR A 98 -8.28 4.20 24.08
C THR A 98 -9.45 5.12 24.45
N GLU A 99 -9.90 5.97 23.53
CA GLU A 99 -11.03 6.89 23.78
C GLU A 99 -12.33 6.14 24.10
N GLU A 100 -12.62 5.05 23.38
CA GLU A 100 -13.81 4.22 23.65
C GLU A 100 -13.70 3.49 25.00
N PHE A 101 -12.52 2.96 25.33
CA PHE A 101 -12.28 2.34 26.62
C PHE A 101 -12.50 3.32 27.79
N GLU A 102 -11.98 4.54 27.67
CA GLU A 102 -12.16 5.60 28.67
C GLU A 102 -13.63 6.01 28.84
N ARG A 103 -14.42 6.03 27.77
CA ARG A 103 -15.87 6.34 27.84
C ARG A 103 -16.68 5.27 28.54
N THR A 104 -16.24 4.03 28.50
CA THR A 104 -16.92 2.89 29.13
C THR A 104 -16.55 2.71 30.60
N LYS A 105 -15.59 3.50 31.12
CA LYS A 105 -15.17 3.49 32.51
C LYS A 105 -16.00 4.47 33.34
#